data_AF-A0A7J2KGM3-F1
#
_entry.id   AF-A0A7J2KGM3-F1
#
_cell.length_a   1.000
_cell.length_b   1.000
_cell.length_c   1.000
_cell.angle_alpha   90.00
_cell.angle_beta   90.00
_cell.angle_gamma   90.00
#
_symmetry.space_group_name_H-M   'P 1'
#
loop_
_entity.id
_entity.type
_entity.pdbx_description
1 polymer ?
#
loop_
_entity_poly.entity_id
_entity_poly.type
_entity_poly.pdbx_seq_one_letter_code
_entity_poly.pdbx_strand_id
1 'polypeptide(L)'
;MPTMTLLGFNKVSLIWVSLDILSRGLLMEYDFLRRTALSFYKNAKYLYTQEEYNLAAFNIEQAMQLLLKYFLATKIGEFPKTHSLRRLSRESKNLCNDLWEFYQVNASIIGNIESAYIASRYYPV
;
A
#
# COMPACT_ATOMS: atom_id res chain seq x y z
N MET A 1 -43.37 12.36 -17.43
CA MET A 1 -42.32 12.70 -18.42
C MET A 1 -42.51 14.14 -18.87
N PRO A 2 -41.46 14.96 -18.86
CA PRO A 2 -41.25 15.94 -19.91
C PRO A 2 -39.93 15.65 -20.64
N THR A 3 -40.00 15.72 -21.96
CA THR A 3 -38.91 15.50 -22.91
C THR A 3 -38.18 16.80 -23.25
N MET A 4 -36.85 16.66 -23.33
CA MET A 4 -35.85 17.43 -24.09
C MET A 4 -35.54 18.87 -23.69
N THR A 5 -34.34 19.04 -23.11
CA THR A 5 -33.38 20.03 -23.63
C THR A 5 -32.00 19.38 -23.74
N LEU A 6 -31.72 18.82 -24.92
CA LEU A 6 -30.37 18.56 -25.41
C LEU A 6 -29.74 19.93 -25.69
N LEU A 7 -28.76 20.36 -24.90
CA LEU A 7 -27.67 21.31 -25.25
C LEU A 7 -26.96 21.72 -23.94
N GLY A 8 -25.83 21.06 -23.61
CA GLY A 8 -24.94 21.51 -22.53
C GLY A 8 -24.06 20.45 -21.84
N PHE A 9 -24.33 19.16 -22.00
CA PHE A 9 -23.73 18.11 -21.15
C PHE A 9 -22.51 17.36 -21.71
N ASN A 10 -21.87 17.84 -22.79
CA ASN A 10 -20.95 16.97 -23.53
C ASN A 10 -19.48 16.98 -23.08
N LYS A 11 -18.92 18.06 -22.50
CA LYS A 11 -17.50 18.06 -22.09
C LYS A 11 -17.25 17.61 -20.66
N VAL A 12 -18.07 18.06 -19.71
CA VAL A 12 -17.87 17.75 -18.28
C VAL A 12 -18.12 16.27 -18.01
N SER A 13 -19.15 15.66 -18.61
CA SER A 13 -19.43 14.22 -18.47
C SER A 13 -18.32 13.34 -19.05
N LEU A 14 -17.77 13.70 -20.22
CA LEU A 14 -16.63 13.00 -20.83
C LEU A 14 -15.38 13.08 -19.95
N ILE A 15 -15.10 14.23 -19.33
CA ILE A 15 -13.96 14.40 -18.42
C ILE A 15 -14.10 13.46 -17.21
N TRP A 16 -15.27 13.39 -16.58
CA TRP A 16 -15.52 12.49 -15.44
C TRP A 16 -15.42 11.01 -15.82
N VAL A 17 -15.94 10.63 -16.99
CA VAL A 17 -15.81 9.26 -17.51
C VAL A 17 -14.34 8.90 -17.80
N SER A 18 -13.57 9.82 -18.39
CA SER A 18 -12.13 9.62 -18.61
C SER A 18 -11.35 9.51 -17.30
N LEU A 19 -11.67 10.32 -16.29
CA LEU A 19 -11.07 10.24 -14.96
C LEU A 19 -11.39 8.91 -14.24
N ASP A 20 -12.62 8.38 -14.37
CA ASP A 20 -12.99 7.08 -13.79
C ASP A 20 -12.31 5.91 -14.51
N ILE A 21 -12.19 5.96 -15.84
CA ILE A 21 -11.48 4.95 -16.62
C ILE A 21 -9.98 4.97 -16.30
N LEU A 22 -9.37 6.15 -16.19
CA LEU A 22 -7.96 6.30 -15.81
C LEU A 22 -7.70 5.80 -14.39
N SER A 23 -8.57 6.14 -13.42
CA SER A 23 -8.42 5.68 -12.03
C SER A 23 -8.60 4.17 -11.91
N ARG A 24 -9.55 3.57 -12.65
CA ARG A 24 -9.69 2.11 -12.76
C ARG A 24 -8.49 1.44 -13.43
N GLY A 25 -7.93 2.06 -14.47
CA GLY A 25 -6.71 1.62 -15.13
C GLY A 25 -5.53 1.56 -14.14
N LEU A 26 -5.31 2.63 -13.37
CA LEU A 26 -4.28 2.69 -12.34
C LEU A 26 -4.48 1.65 -11.23
N LEU A 27 -5.72 1.43 -10.78
CA LEU A 27 -6.04 0.37 -9.81
C LEU A 27 -5.65 -1.02 -10.33
N MET A 28 -5.85 -1.28 -11.62
CA MET A 28 -5.53 -2.55 -12.26
C MET A 28 -4.03 -2.72 -12.52
N GLU A 29 -3.35 -1.65 -12.95
CA GLU A 29 -1.91 -1.61 -13.20
C GLU A 29 -1.11 -1.98 -11.94
N TYR A 30 -1.52 -1.46 -10.78
CA TYR A 30 -0.81 -1.67 -9.51
C TYR A 30 -1.36 -2.82 -8.66
N ASP A 31 -2.38 -3.56 -9.14
CA ASP A 31 -3.03 -4.62 -8.37
C ASP A 31 -2.06 -5.75 -7.94
N PHE A 32 -0.99 -5.96 -8.72
CA PHE A 32 0.05 -6.93 -8.37
C PHE A 32 0.71 -6.63 -7.01
N LEU A 33 0.85 -5.36 -6.63
CA LEU A 33 1.40 -4.96 -5.33
C LEU A 33 0.50 -5.44 -4.21
N ARG A 34 -0.82 -5.20 -4.33
CA ARG A 34 -1.82 -5.65 -3.35
C ARG A 34 -1.84 -7.17 -3.24
N ARG A 35 -1.94 -7.88 -4.36
CA ARG A 35 -1.96 -9.34 -4.40
C ARG A 35 -0.71 -9.94 -3.76
N THR A 36 0.45 -9.39 -4.08
CA THR A 36 1.74 -9.85 -3.53
C THR A 36 1.81 -9.55 -2.02
N ALA A 37 1.35 -8.38 -1.57
CA ALA A 37 1.30 -8.05 -0.15
C ALA A 37 0.44 -9.02 0.65
N LEU A 38 -0.72 -9.40 0.11
CA LEU A 38 -1.62 -10.37 0.74
C LEU A 38 -0.99 -11.76 0.83
N SER A 39 -0.21 -12.17 -0.17
CA SER A 39 0.58 -13.41 -0.11
C SER A 39 1.64 -13.37 0.99
N PHE A 40 2.40 -12.27 1.11
CA PHE A 40 3.35 -12.07 2.21
C PHE A 40 2.66 -12.12 3.57
N TYR A 41 1.53 -11.43 3.72
CA TYR A 41 0.77 -11.45 4.97
C TYR A 41 0.22 -12.85 5.31
N LYS A 42 -0.27 -13.59 4.31
CA LYS A 42 -0.69 -15.00 4.50
C LYS A 42 0.48 -15.85 4.98
N ASN A 43 1.66 -15.68 4.39
CA ASN A 43 2.86 -16.41 4.77
C ASN A 43 3.34 -16.03 6.19
N ALA A 44 3.29 -14.75 6.54
CA ALA A 44 3.61 -14.28 7.90
C ALA A 44 2.76 -14.98 8.95
N LYS A 45 1.44 -15.08 8.72
CA LYS A 45 0.54 -15.80 9.64
C LYS A 45 0.91 -17.28 9.77
N TYR A 46 1.24 -17.94 8.66
CA TYR A 46 1.67 -19.32 8.70
C TYR A 46 2.97 -19.49 9.50
N LEU A 47 4.00 -18.70 9.19
CA LEU A 47 5.29 -18.74 9.90
C LEU A 47 5.14 -18.47 11.40
N TYR A 48 4.26 -17.54 11.77
CA TYR A 48 3.95 -17.27 13.17
C TYR A 48 3.40 -18.51 13.89
N THR A 49 2.55 -19.31 13.24
CA THR A 49 2.06 -20.58 13.82
C THR A 49 3.12 -21.67 13.91
N GLN A 50 4.22 -21.52 13.18
CA GLN A 50 5.38 -22.43 13.23
C GLN A 50 6.48 -21.90 14.16
N GLU A 51 6.20 -20.83 14.92
CA GLU A 51 7.16 -20.17 15.82
C GLU A 51 8.39 -19.55 15.12
N GLU A 52 8.33 -19.43 13.79
CA GLU A 52 9.35 -18.79 12.94
C GLU A 52 9.21 -17.26 12.97
N TYR A 53 9.33 -16.65 14.15
CA TYR A 53 8.95 -15.25 14.38
C TYR A 53 9.75 -14.24 13.57
N ASN A 54 11.05 -14.46 13.40
CA ASN A 54 11.91 -13.57 12.62
C ASN A 54 11.49 -13.54 11.13
N LEU A 55 11.19 -14.72 10.57
CA LEU A 55 10.68 -14.83 9.20
C LEU A 55 9.26 -14.29 9.08
N ALA A 56 8.41 -14.50 10.09
CA ALA A 56 7.08 -13.93 10.15
C ALA A 56 7.13 -12.39 10.13
N ALA A 57 7.98 -11.77 10.96
CA ALA A 57 8.19 -10.33 11.00
C ALA A 57 8.70 -9.79 9.65
N PHE A 58 9.67 -10.46 9.02
CA PHE A 58 10.12 -10.10 7.66
C PHE A 58 8.96 -10.10 6.65
N ASN A 59 8.10 -11.13 6.66
CA ASN A 59 6.96 -11.20 5.76
C ASN A 59 5.92 -10.10 6.06
N ILE A 60 5.73 -9.71 7.32
CA ILE A 60 4.90 -8.54 7.68
C ILE A 60 5.50 -7.26 7.09
N GLU A 61 6.81 -7.06 7.23
CA GLU A 61 7.51 -5.90 6.67
C GLU A 61 7.26 -5.78 5.16
N GLN A 62 7.44 -6.89 4.42
CA GLN A 62 7.21 -6.91 2.97
C GLN A 62 5.74 -6.59 2.62
N ALA A 63 4.80 -7.14 3.37
CA ALA A 63 3.37 -6.85 3.18
C ALA A 63 3.06 -5.36 3.41
N MET A 64 3.58 -4.76 4.49
CA MET A 64 3.39 -3.33 4.79
C MET A 64 3.98 -2.43 3.70
N GLN A 65 5.20 -2.73 3.24
CA GLN A 65 5.85 -1.94 2.19
C GLN A 65 5.04 -1.97 0.89
N LEU A 66 4.54 -3.14 0.49
CA LEU A 66 3.78 -3.30 -0.75
C LEU A 66 2.39 -2.67 -0.65
N LEU A 67 1.71 -2.74 0.50
CA LEU A 67 0.42 -2.07 0.71
C LEU A 67 0.55 -0.54 0.66
N LEU A 68 1.59 0.02 1.28
CA LEU A 68 1.84 1.46 1.21
C LEU A 68 2.19 1.90 -0.22
N LYS A 69 3.00 1.12 -0.94
CA LYS A 69 3.30 1.38 -2.36
C LYS A 69 2.04 1.30 -3.21
N TYR A 70 1.20 0.30 -3.01
CA TYR A 70 -0.10 0.18 -3.68
C TYR A 70 -0.97 1.40 -3.40
N PHE A 71 -1.10 1.80 -2.13
CA PHE A 71 -1.85 2.99 -1.76
C PHE A 71 -1.35 4.24 -2.50
N LEU A 72 -0.05 4.53 -2.46
CA LEU A 72 0.54 5.67 -3.16
C LEU A 72 0.29 5.59 -4.67
N ALA A 73 0.56 4.44 -5.29
CA ALA A 73 0.38 4.24 -6.72
C ALA A 73 -1.07 4.47 -7.18
N THR A 74 -2.05 4.02 -6.38
CA THR A 74 -3.47 4.24 -6.70
C THR A 74 -3.94 5.67 -6.50
N LYS A 75 -3.21 6.49 -5.74
CA LYS A 75 -3.56 7.88 -5.45
C LYS A 75 -2.86 8.89 -6.36
N ILE A 76 -1.60 8.66 -6.70
CA ILE A 76 -0.77 9.62 -7.44
C ILE A 76 -0.14 9.02 -8.71
N GLY A 77 -0.41 7.76 -9.03
CA GLY A 77 0.09 7.10 -10.24
C GLY A 77 1.54 6.63 -10.17
N GLU A 78 2.19 6.75 -9.01
CA GLU A 78 3.55 6.27 -8.79
C GLU A 78 3.80 5.96 -7.31
N PHE A 79 4.94 5.32 -7.01
CA PHE A 79 5.36 5.07 -5.63
C PHE A 79 6.88 5.22 -5.47
N PRO A 80 7.36 5.64 -4.29
CA PRO A 80 8.79 5.75 -4.02
C PRO A 80 9.51 4.41 -4.12
N LYS A 81 10.67 4.39 -4.79
CA LYS A 81 11.58 3.24 -4.86
C LYS A 81 12.41 3.10 -3.58
N THR A 82 11.74 2.92 -2.45
CA THR A 82 12.35 2.75 -1.12
C THR A 82 11.73 1.55 -0.40
N HIS A 83 12.47 1.00 0.56
CA HIS A 83 12.00 -0.05 1.47
C HIS A 83 11.64 0.50 2.86
N SER A 84 11.94 1.77 3.13
CA SER A 84 11.65 2.37 4.44
C SER A 84 10.15 2.58 4.64
N LEU A 85 9.59 1.90 5.64
CA LEU A 85 8.20 2.08 6.06
C LEU A 85 7.97 3.49 6.61
N ARG A 86 8.98 4.08 7.27
CA ARG A 86 8.96 5.49 7.69
C ARG A 86 8.74 6.43 6.51
N ARG A 87 9.55 6.26 5.45
CA ARG A 87 9.48 7.12 4.28
C ARG A 87 8.14 6.93 3.58
N LEU A 88 7.74 5.68 3.30
CA LEU A 88 6.46 5.38 2.65
C LEU A 88 5.26 5.96 3.43
N SER A 89 5.24 5.81 4.76
CA SER A 89 4.16 6.35 5.61
C SER A 89 4.15 7.87 5.64
N ARG A 90 5.32 8.52 5.56
CA ARG A 90 5.43 9.98 5.51
C ARG A 90 4.96 10.53 4.16
N GLU A 91 5.30 9.87 3.05
CA GLU A 91 4.80 10.26 1.72
C GLU A 91 3.26 10.12 1.63
N SER A 92 2.65 9.18 2.38
CA SER A 92 1.20 9.07 2.44
C SER A 92 0.50 10.15 3.26
N LYS A 93 1.23 10.96 4.06
CA LYS A 93 0.64 11.92 5.01
C LYS A 93 -0.38 12.88 4.38
N ASN A 94 -0.07 13.44 3.21
CA ASN A 94 -0.94 14.40 2.53
C ASN A 94 -2.15 13.75 1.85
N LEU A 95 -2.15 12.42 1.72
CA LEU A 95 -3.20 11.63 1.08
C LEU A 95 -4.10 10.95 2.11
N CYS A 96 -3.52 10.51 3.23
CA CYS A 96 -4.19 9.90 4.38
C CYS A 96 -3.29 10.09 5.61
N ASN A 97 -3.63 11.06 6.45
CA ASN A 97 -2.84 11.39 7.64
C ASN A 97 -2.87 10.25 8.68
N ASP A 98 -3.96 9.48 8.75
CA ASP A 98 -4.10 8.33 9.66
C ASP A 98 -2.99 7.28 9.46
N LEU A 99 -2.50 7.09 8.21
CA LEU A 99 -1.37 6.18 7.94
C LEU A 99 -0.06 6.70 8.56
N TRP A 100 0.13 8.02 8.53
CA TRP A 100 1.29 8.65 9.17
C TRP A 100 1.18 8.58 10.69
N GLU A 101 0.02 8.88 11.26
CA GLU A 101 -0.24 8.76 12.70
C GLU A 101 -0.08 7.33 13.19
N PHE A 102 -0.61 6.35 12.45
CA PHE A 102 -0.40 4.92 12.72
C PHE A 102 1.08 4.59 12.79
N TYR A 103 1.88 5.05 11.82
CA TYR A 103 3.33 4.85 11.85
C TYR A 103 3.96 5.48 13.10
N GLN A 104 3.60 6.74 13.44
CA GLN A 104 4.19 7.44 14.58
C GLN A 104 3.91 6.73 15.90
N VAL A 105 2.67 6.31 16.13
CA VAL A 105 2.25 5.58 17.34
C VAL A 105 2.98 4.24 17.46
N ASN A 106 3.26 3.58 16.33
CA ASN A 106 3.88 2.25 16.30
C ASN A 106 5.37 2.27 15.91
N ALA A 107 6.03 3.42 15.93
CA ALA A 107 7.36 3.59 15.33
C ALA A 107 8.41 2.63 15.90
N SER A 108 8.36 2.36 17.20
CA SER A 108 9.25 1.39 17.86
C SER A 108 9.01 -0.04 17.38
N ILE A 109 7.75 -0.47 17.31
CA ILE A 109 7.37 -1.81 16.84
C ILE A 109 7.76 -1.98 15.37
N ILE A 110 7.48 -0.97 14.54
CA ILE A 110 7.82 -0.98 13.12
C ILE A 110 9.34 -1.01 12.93
N GLY A 111 10.10 -0.28 13.74
CA GLY A 111 11.57 -0.33 13.72
C GLY A 111 12.11 -1.72 14.07
N ASN A 112 11.48 -2.44 15.01
CA ASN A 112 11.83 -3.82 15.33
C ASN A 112 11.53 -4.75 14.15
N ILE A 113 10.39 -4.56 13.47
CA ILE A 113 10.02 -5.32 12.26
C ILE A 113 11.04 -5.09 11.13
N GLU A 114 11.40 -3.84 10.84
CA GLU A 114 12.42 -3.49 9.82
C GLU A 114 13.80 -4.08 10.17
N SER A 115 14.10 -4.29 11.45
CA SER A 115 15.36 -4.87 11.92
C SER A 115 15.36 -6.40 11.92
N ALA A 116 14.19 -7.04 11.98
CA ALA A 116 14.03 -8.49 12.09
C ALA A 116 14.67 -9.23 10.90
N TYR A 117 14.68 -8.62 9.71
CA TYR A 117 15.32 -9.21 8.53
C TYR A 117 16.85 -9.27 8.60
N ILE A 118 17.47 -8.32 9.30
CA ILE A 118 18.92 -8.35 9.55
C ILE A 118 19.21 -9.41 10.60
N ALA A 119 18.41 -9.43 11.67
CA ALA A 119 18.49 -10.45 12.72
C ALA A 119 18.38 -11.87 12.13
N SER A 120 17.38 -12.12 11.28
CA SER A 120 17.11 -13.44 10.70
C SER A 120 18.19 -13.98 9.77
N ARG A 121 19.07 -13.12 9.24
CA ARG A 121 20.11 -13.51 8.26
C ARG A 121 21.51 -13.55 8.85
N TYR A 122 21.78 -12.75 9.88
CA TYR A 122 23.14 -12.50 10.35
C TYR A 122 23.35 -12.81 11.84
N TYR A 123 22.30 -13.10 12.59
CA TYR A 123 22.42 -13.55 13.96
C TYR A 123 22.04 -15.02 14.05
N PRO A 124 22.91 -15.89 14.61
CA PRO A 124 22.52 -17.25 14.91
C PRO A 124 21.35 -17.21 15.90
N VAL A 125 20.30 -17.96 15.59
CA VAL A 125 19.16 -18.22 16.47
C VAL A 125 19.64 -19.06 17.65
#